data_AF-A0A4Y2HQJ7-F1
#
_entry.id   AF-A0A4Y2HQJ7-F1
#
_cell.length_a   1.000
_cell.length_b   1.000
_cell.length_c   1.000
_cell.angle_alpha   90.00
_cell.angle_beta   90.00
_cell.angle_gamma   90.00
#
_symmetry.space_group_name_H-M   'P 1'
#
loop_
_entity.id
_entity.type
_entity.pdbx_description
1 polymer ?
#
loop_
_entity_poly.entity_id
_entity_poly.type
_entity_poly.pdbx_seq_one_letter_code
_entity_poly.pdbx_strand_id
1 'polypeptide(L)'
;MLHANELPLRHLILEMDGCTKESHSYSGAIGLLLKDCEKTPLVKFDQIDCTLQPVDLKVTKKLSTDQQYLYRICLAIKDGSCSSRVIDSSPGKLSHALWLTIANRLLRLYIGTPSLSQNLIILVKCVMLVYAPMWFEIKMKSNCPYGAPHFWKMISLARQLPDNVKQIIYKVFSNNAYFAHPEHLLLTMLHDSRKHIRELAVRRILAARDKKTKNSGGLRFFKLPKLNFEAADYIDLIDWSNCVVTKPPLTMHIKDKDLKEMCKEE
;
A
#
# COMPACT_ATOMS: atom_id res chain seq x y z
N MET A 1 1.77 7.78 -0.05
CA MET A 1 1.73 6.31 -0.24
C MET A 1 1.20 5.57 0.99
N LEU A 2 1.69 5.83 2.22
CA LEU A 2 1.18 5.14 3.43
C LEU A 2 -0.34 5.21 3.58
N HIS A 3 -0.95 6.37 3.35
CA HIS A 3 -2.41 6.50 3.37
C HIS A 3 -3.11 5.55 2.40
N ALA A 4 -2.61 5.42 1.16
CA ALA A 4 -3.16 4.48 0.18
C ALA A 4 -2.99 3.01 0.62
N ASN A 5 -1.94 2.69 1.38
CA ASN A 5 -1.73 1.37 1.98
C ASN A 5 -2.74 1.05 3.11
N GLU A 6 -3.26 2.07 3.79
CA GLU A 6 -4.24 1.90 4.87
C GLU A 6 -5.66 1.63 4.38
N LEU A 7 -6.02 2.17 3.20
CA LEU A 7 -7.41 2.11 2.70
C LEU A 7 -7.93 0.68 2.49
N PRO A 8 -7.19 -0.28 1.91
CA PRO A 8 -7.69 -1.64 1.74
C PRO A 8 -8.11 -2.29 3.06
N LEU A 9 -7.26 -2.21 4.09
CA LEU A 9 -7.54 -2.77 5.41
C LEU A 9 -8.74 -2.08 6.05
N ARG A 10 -8.81 -0.74 5.97
CA ARG A 10 -9.94 0.04 6.48
C ARG A 10 -11.27 -0.44 5.91
N HIS A 11 -11.37 -0.53 4.59
CA HIS A 11 -12.61 -0.93 3.93
C HIS A 11 -12.98 -2.38 4.23
N LEU A 12 -11.97 -3.25 4.36
CA LEU A 12 -12.20 -4.66 4.71
C LEU A 12 -12.76 -4.81 6.13
N ILE A 13 -12.25 -4.04 7.09
CA ILE A 13 -12.77 -4.01 8.47
C ILE A 13 -14.22 -3.52 8.46
N LEU A 14 -14.53 -2.44 7.73
CA LEU A 14 -15.89 -1.91 7.65
C LEU A 14 -16.88 -2.93 7.06
N GLU A 15 -16.46 -3.73 6.07
CA GLU A 15 -17.29 -4.78 5.49
C GLU A 15 -17.49 -5.97 6.44
N MET A 16 -16.43 -6.39 7.14
CA MET A 16 -16.43 -7.63 7.93
C MET A 16 -16.89 -7.48 9.38
N ASP A 17 -16.70 -6.29 9.95
CA ASP A 17 -17.06 -5.95 11.34
C ASP A 17 -18.23 -4.95 11.40
N GLY A 18 -18.57 -4.30 10.28
CA GLY A 18 -19.66 -3.33 10.20
C GLY A 18 -19.24 -1.90 10.54
N CYS A 19 -20.19 -0.97 10.35
CA CYS A 19 -19.98 0.46 10.61
C CYS A 19 -19.88 0.78 12.12
N THR A 20 -19.12 1.82 12.46
CA THR A 20 -19.06 2.39 13.81
C THR A 20 -20.40 3.05 14.14
N LYS A 21 -21.07 2.62 15.22
CA LYS A 21 -22.37 3.19 15.66
C LYS A 21 -22.22 4.45 16.51
N GLU A 22 -21.03 4.68 17.06
CA GLU A 22 -20.66 5.89 17.82
C GLU A 22 -19.29 6.40 17.37
N SER A 23 -18.99 7.67 17.68
CA SER A 23 -17.76 8.37 17.26
C SER A 23 -16.45 7.65 17.63
N HIS A 24 -16.48 6.72 18.59
CA HIS A 24 -15.29 6.05 19.14
C HIS A 24 -15.44 4.55 19.43
N SER A 25 -16.45 3.86 18.89
CA SER A 25 -16.60 2.41 19.11
C SER A 25 -16.94 1.63 17.84
N TYR A 26 -16.14 0.60 17.57
CA TYR A 26 -16.52 -0.46 16.64
C TYR A 26 -17.70 -1.24 17.24
N SER A 27 -18.72 -1.50 16.42
CA SER A 27 -19.94 -2.18 16.87
C SER A 27 -19.95 -3.68 16.56
N GLY A 28 -19.01 -4.14 15.74
CA GLY A 28 -18.87 -5.56 15.41
C GLY A 28 -18.11 -6.36 16.46
N ALA A 29 -18.26 -7.68 16.35
CA ALA A 29 -17.69 -8.63 17.29
C ALA A 29 -16.15 -8.55 17.35
N ILE A 30 -15.48 -8.34 16.22
CA ILE A 30 -14.02 -8.23 16.17
C ILE A 30 -13.61 -6.91 16.81
N GLY A 31 -14.26 -5.81 16.44
CA GLY A 31 -13.92 -4.48 16.95
C GLY A 31 -14.12 -4.32 18.45
N LEU A 32 -15.09 -5.03 19.04
CA LEU A 32 -15.23 -5.12 20.50
C LEU A 32 -14.04 -5.85 21.14
N LEU A 33 -13.59 -6.97 20.56
CA LEU A 33 -12.44 -7.73 21.03
C LEU A 33 -11.11 -6.97 20.91
N LEU A 34 -10.99 -6.04 19.95
CA LEU A 34 -9.79 -5.20 19.79
C LEU A 34 -9.52 -4.30 20.99
N LYS A 35 -10.51 -3.95 21.82
CA LYS A 35 -10.31 -3.07 22.98
C LYS A 35 -9.41 -3.69 24.04
N ASP A 36 -9.63 -4.97 24.34
CA ASP A 36 -8.96 -5.70 25.42
C ASP A 36 -7.96 -6.75 24.94
N CYS A 37 -7.63 -6.78 23.64
CA CYS A 37 -6.73 -7.78 23.05
C CYS A 37 -5.33 -7.81 23.69
N GLU A 38 -4.87 -6.74 24.34
CA GLU A 38 -3.59 -6.71 25.06
C GLU A 38 -3.58 -7.60 26.32
N LYS A 39 -4.76 -7.89 26.89
CA LYS A 39 -4.92 -8.73 28.09
C LYS A 39 -5.02 -10.22 27.75
N THR A 40 -5.14 -10.59 26.47
CA THR A 40 -5.33 -12.00 26.10
C THR A 40 -4.02 -12.78 26.25
N PRO A 41 -4.04 -13.98 26.85
CA PRO A 41 -2.85 -14.82 26.96
C PRO A 41 -2.39 -15.25 25.56
N LEU A 42 -1.11 -15.61 25.43
CA LEU A 42 -0.62 -16.26 24.22
C LEU A 42 -1.24 -17.65 24.10
N VAL A 43 -1.72 -17.99 22.90
CA VAL A 43 -2.22 -19.33 22.57
C VAL A 43 -1.40 -19.92 21.43
N LYS A 44 -1.60 -21.21 21.13
CA LYS A 44 -1.06 -21.80 19.91
C LYS A 44 -1.77 -21.17 18.70
N PHE A 45 -1.00 -20.68 17.73
CA PHE A 45 -1.51 -20.07 16.50
C PHE A 45 -0.76 -20.63 15.29
N ASP A 46 -1.37 -20.52 14.11
CA ASP A 46 -0.76 -20.97 12.87
C ASP A 46 0.21 -19.92 12.30
N GLN A 47 1.28 -20.40 11.67
CA GLN A 47 2.17 -19.52 10.93
C GLN A 47 1.47 -18.92 9.72
N ILE A 48 1.79 -17.66 9.41
CA ILE A 48 1.38 -17.02 8.17
C ILE A 48 2.63 -16.52 7.47
N ASP A 49 3.01 -17.22 6.39
CA ASP A 49 4.12 -16.78 5.58
C ASP A 49 3.81 -15.44 4.91
N CYS A 50 4.81 -14.57 4.83
CA CYS A 50 4.70 -13.26 4.22
C CYS A 50 6.03 -12.78 3.64
N THR A 51 5.95 -11.90 2.64
CA THR A 51 7.10 -11.32 1.95
C THR A 51 7.78 -10.18 2.73
N LEU A 52 7.54 -10.08 4.04
CA LEU A 52 8.13 -9.05 4.89
C LEU A 52 9.67 -9.12 4.81
N GLN A 53 10.26 -8.04 4.32
CA GLN A 53 11.71 -7.92 4.16
C GLN A 53 12.37 -7.41 5.44
N PRO A 54 13.63 -7.78 5.71
CA PRO A 54 14.41 -7.16 6.77
C PRO A 54 14.48 -5.65 6.59
N VAL A 55 14.19 -4.90 7.67
CA VAL A 55 14.26 -3.43 7.65
C VAL A 55 15.69 -2.98 7.98
N ASP A 56 16.25 -2.08 7.16
CA ASP A 56 17.58 -1.48 7.41
C ASP A 56 17.65 -0.87 8.83
N LEU A 57 18.77 -1.04 9.52
CA LEU A 57 19.08 -0.41 10.79
C LEU A 57 18.83 1.10 10.80
N LYS A 58 19.14 1.81 9.70
CA LYS A 58 18.89 3.25 9.56
C LYS A 58 17.41 3.60 9.63
N VAL A 59 16.56 2.76 9.03
CA VAL A 59 15.10 2.92 9.05
C VAL A 59 14.54 2.48 10.39
N THR A 60 15.02 1.35 10.92
CA THR A 60 14.61 0.80 12.23
C THR A 60 14.73 1.82 13.36
N LYS A 61 15.83 2.61 13.38
CA LYS A 61 16.03 3.68 14.36
C LYS A 61 15.02 4.82 14.28
N LYS A 62 14.33 4.99 13.15
CA LYS A 62 13.31 6.04 12.93
C LYS A 62 11.89 5.54 13.12
N LEU A 63 11.69 4.24 13.38
CA LEU A 63 10.37 3.67 13.58
C LEU A 63 9.81 4.08 14.94
N SER A 64 8.54 4.49 14.95
CA SER A 64 7.80 4.70 16.20
C SER A 64 7.60 3.38 16.95
N THR A 65 7.25 3.45 18.23
CA THR A 65 6.95 2.27 19.06
C THR A 65 5.92 1.35 18.40
N ASP A 66 4.83 1.92 17.86
CA ASP A 66 3.78 1.15 17.18
C ASP A 66 4.27 0.47 15.90
N GLN A 67 5.19 1.10 15.16
CA GLN A 67 5.77 0.52 13.95
C GLN A 67 6.76 -0.60 14.27
N GLN A 68 7.55 -0.43 15.34
CA GLN A 68 8.43 -1.49 15.84
C GLN A 68 7.62 -2.67 16.35
N TYR A 69 6.48 -2.41 17.01
CA TYR A 69 5.55 -3.45 17.42
C TYR A 69 5.05 -4.23 16.20
N LEU A 70 4.51 -3.54 15.18
CA LEU A 70 4.03 -4.17 13.95
C LEU A 70 5.10 -5.09 13.35
N TYR A 71 6.33 -4.60 13.24
CA TYR A 71 7.43 -5.37 12.67
C TYR A 71 7.69 -6.66 13.45
N ARG A 72 7.81 -6.54 14.78
CA ARG A 72 8.13 -7.70 15.65
C ARG A 72 7.00 -8.71 15.70
N ILE A 73 5.74 -8.27 15.75
CA ILE A 73 4.61 -9.21 15.79
C ILE A 73 4.42 -9.92 14.45
N CYS A 74 4.65 -9.24 13.31
CA CYS A 74 4.65 -9.92 12.01
C CYS A 74 5.75 -10.98 11.91
N LEU A 75 6.96 -10.68 12.39
CA LEU A 75 8.03 -11.69 12.45
C LEU A 75 7.65 -12.87 13.36
N ALA A 76 7.09 -12.60 14.54
CA ALA A 76 6.65 -13.66 15.45
C ALA A 76 5.58 -14.57 14.83
N ILE A 77 4.62 -14.01 14.08
CA ILE A 77 3.58 -14.78 13.39
C ILE A 77 4.18 -15.59 12.22
N LYS A 78 5.08 -14.97 11.45
CA LYS A 78 5.77 -15.65 10.35
C LYS A 78 6.61 -16.83 10.86
N ASP A 79 7.36 -16.62 11.93
CA ASP A 79 8.26 -17.62 12.52
C ASP A 79 7.53 -18.61 13.44
N GLY A 80 6.24 -18.37 13.74
CA GLY A 80 5.43 -19.24 14.60
C GLY A 80 5.85 -19.24 16.08
N SER A 81 6.66 -18.26 16.49
CA SER A 81 7.16 -18.14 17.84
C SER A 81 7.07 -16.70 18.33
N CYS A 82 6.53 -16.50 19.53
CA CYS A 82 6.32 -15.18 20.10
C CYS A 82 7.18 -15.01 21.35
N SER A 83 8.07 -14.01 21.35
CA SER A 83 8.86 -13.67 22.54
C SER A 83 8.03 -12.89 23.56
N SER A 84 8.39 -12.99 24.84
CA SER A 84 7.78 -12.17 25.92
C SER A 84 7.78 -10.69 25.58
N ARG A 85 8.87 -10.19 24.96
CA ARG A 85 8.97 -8.80 24.49
C ARG A 85 7.81 -8.37 23.59
N VAL A 86 7.29 -9.24 22.73
CA VAL A 86 6.13 -8.92 21.85
C VAL A 86 4.82 -8.96 22.63
N ILE A 87 4.70 -9.90 23.57
CA ILE A 87 3.50 -10.11 24.40
C ILE A 87 3.31 -8.97 25.40
N ASP A 88 4.40 -8.56 26.05
CA ASP A 88 4.44 -7.55 27.11
C ASP A 88 4.41 -6.12 26.57
N SER A 89 4.68 -5.95 25.27
CA SER A 89 4.60 -4.65 24.60
C SER A 89 3.14 -4.27 24.31
N SER A 90 2.79 -3.00 24.52
CA SER A 90 1.48 -2.50 24.11
C SER A 90 1.35 -2.48 22.57
N PRO A 91 0.24 -2.97 22.00
CA PRO A 91 -0.05 -2.85 20.56
C PRO A 91 -0.42 -1.43 20.11
N GLY A 92 -0.40 -0.46 21.03
CA GLY A 92 -0.78 0.94 20.80
C GLY A 92 -2.24 1.19 21.16
N LYS A 93 -2.62 2.47 21.36
CA LYS A 93 -4.00 2.84 21.71
C LYS A 93 -4.93 2.64 20.52
N LEU A 94 -6.12 2.09 20.77
CA LEU A 94 -7.13 1.95 19.73
C LEU A 94 -7.63 3.35 19.31
N SER A 95 -7.51 3.65 18.01
CA SER A 95 -8.00 4.90 17.43
C SER A 95 -8.49 4.63 16.01
N HIS A 96 -9.66 5.17 15.67
CA HIS A 96 -10.26 5.05 14.33
C HIS A 96 -9.47 5.82 13.25
N ALA A 97 -8.58 6.73 13.65
CA ALA A 97 -7.70 7.45 12.75
C ALA A 97 -6.34 6.77 12.55
N LEU A 98 -6.00 5.78 13.38
CA LEU A 98 -4.69 5.12 13.40
C LEU A 98 -4.81 3.66 12.95
N TRP A 99 -4.87 3.43 11.64
CA TRP A 99 -4.97 2.09 11.04
C TRP A 99 -3.80 1.17 11.42
N LEU A 100 -2.64 1.75 11.73
CA LEU A 100 -1.49 1.03 12.25
C LEU A 100 -1.78 0.33 13.58
N THR A 101 -2.40 1.02 14.55
CA THR A 101 -2.69 0.42 15.86
C THR A 101 -3.79 -0.63 15.76
N ILE A 102 -4.72 -0.46 14.82
CA ILE A 102 -5.73 -1.47 14.51
C ILE A 102 -5.07 -2.72 13.91
N ALA A 103 -4.14 -2.58 12.97
CA ALA A 103 -3.36 -3.69 12.44
C ALA A 103 -2.60 -4.44 13.55
N ASN A 104 -1.91 -3.71 14.44
CA ASN A 104 -1.23 -4.27 15.60
C ASN A 104 -2.19 -5.07 16.49
N ARG A 105 -3.36 -4.50 16.80
CA ARG A 105 -4.36 -5.13 17.67
C ARG A 105 -5.00 -6.36 17.01
N LEU A 106 -5.21 -6.36 15.70
CA LEU A 106 -5.69 -7.54 14.95
C LEU A 106 -4.68 -8.70 15.06
N LEU A 107 -3.39 -8.42 14.87
CA LEU A 107 -2.34 -9.42 15.02
C LEU A 107 -2.21 -9.89 16.48
N ARG A 108 -2.35 -8.99 17.45
CA ARG A 108 -2.34 -9.35 18.88
C ARG A 108 -3.52 -10.22 19.27
N LEU A 109 -4.70 -9.94 18.70
CA LEU A 109 -5.91 -10.74 18.89
C LEU A 109 -5.76 -12.13 18.27
N TYR A 110 -5.16 -12.23 17.08
CA TYR A 110 -4.90 -13.50 16.40
C TYR A 110 -4.08 -14.47 17.26
N ILE A 111 -2.96 -14.01 17.81
CA ILE A 111 -2.08 -14.86 18.65
C ILE A 111 -2.65 -15.15 20.05
N GLY A 112 -3.77 -14.54 20.41
CA GLY A 112 -4.41 -14.66 21.73
C GLY A 112 -5.82 -15.25 21.70
N THR A 113 -6.30 -15.72 20.55
CA THR A 113 -7.65 -16.25 20.39
C THR A 113 -7.59 -17.73 20.00
N PRO A 114 -8.02 -18.67 20.88
CA PRO A 114 -7.97 -20.11 20.57
C PRO A 114 -8.85 -20.52 19.38
N SER A 115 -10.02 -19.89 19.23
CA SER A 115 -11.00 -20.19 18.19
C SER A 115 -11.22 -18.97 17.31
N LEU A 116 -10.54 -18.94 16.17
CA LEU A 116 -10.54 -17.81 15.26
C LEU A 116 -11.79 -17.80 14.38
N SER A 117 -12.42 -16.63 14.21
CA SER A 117 -13.47 -16.46 13.20
C SER A 117 -12.86 -16.34 11.80
N GLN A 118 -13.60 -16.76 10.78
CA GLN A 118 -13.14 -16.64 9.39
C GLN A 118 -12.82 -15.19 9.02
N ASN A 119 -13.61 -14.23 9.48
CA ASN A 119 -13.38 -12.80 9.26
C ASN A 119 -12.06 -12.33 9.90
N LEU A 120 -11.76 -12.76 11.12
CA LEU A 120 -10.49 -12.42 11.78
C LEU A 120 -9.29 -12.99 11.01
N ILE A 121 -9.37 -14.25 10.56
CA ILE A 121 -8.31 -14.88 9.75
C ILE A 121 -8.07 -14.07 8.47
N ILE A 122 -9.13 -13.65 7.79
CA ILE A 122 -9.03 -12.87 6.55
C ILE A 122 -8.37 -11.50 6.81
N LEU A 123 -8.80 -10.78 7.86
CA LEU A 123 -8.22 -9.49 8.22
C LEU A 123 -6.73 -9.63 8.55
N VAL A 124 -6.36 -10.64 9.33
CA VAL A 124 -4.97 -10.93 9.71
C VAL A 124 -4.13 -11.28 8.47
N LYS A 125 -4.65 -12.12 7.56
CA LYS A 125 -3.99 -12.40 6.28
C LYS A 125 -3.81 -11.15 5.44
N CYS A 126 -4.80 -10.25 5.37
CA CYS A 126 -4.64 -8.97 4.69
C CYS A 126 -3.53 -8.11 5.32
N VAL A 127 -3.41 -8.11 6.65
CA VAL A 127 -2.34 -7.40 7.36
C VAL A 127 -0.97 -8.00 7.02
N MET A 128 -0.84 -9.31 7.15
CA MET A 128 0.40 -10.06 6.97
C MET A 128 0.89 -10.05 5.51
N LEU A 129 -0.01 -10.23 4.54
CA LEU A 129 0.34 -10.40 3.13
C LEU A 129 0.48 -9.08 2.37
N VAL A 130 -0.25 -8.03 2.77
CA VAL A 130 -0.30 -6.77 2.01
C VAL A 130 0.12 -5.59 2.87
N TYR A 131 -0.60 -5.30 3.96
CA TYR A 131 -0.44 -4.06 4.72
C TYR A 131 0.96 -3.90 5.30
N ALA A 132 1.44 -4.87 6.07
CA ALA A 132 2.71 -4.78 6.77
C ALA A 132 3.91 -4.82 5.82
N PRO A 133 4.01 -5.75 4.85
CA PRO A 133 5.10 -5.74 3.87
C PRO A 133 5.22 -4.40 3.15
N MET A 134 4.10 -3.85 2.66
CA MET A 134 4.09 -2.58 1.94
C MET A 134 4.36 -1.39 2.84
N TRP A 135 3.92 -1.43 4.11
CA TRP A 135 4.22 -0.38 5.08
C TRP A 135 5.73 -0.17 5.22
N PHE A 136 6.48 -1.25 5.44
CA PHE A 136 7.94 -1.18 5.60
C PHE A 136 8.65 -0.88 4.30
N GLU A 137 8.17 -1.38 3.17
CA GLU A 137 8.74 -1.07 1.86
C GLU A 137 8.61 0.41 1.50
N ILE A 138 7.45 1.02 1.78
CA ILE A 138 7.23 2.46 1.62
C ILE A 138 8.14 3.25 2.57
N LYS A 139 8.36 2.78 3.80
CA LYS A 139 9.26 3.44 4.75
C LYS A 139 10.72 3.37 4.32
N MET A 140 11.14 2.29 3.67
CA MET A 140 12.49 2.16 3.12
C MET A 140 12.70 3.02 1.87
N LYS A 141 11.68 3.09 1.01
CA LYS A 141 11.73 3.80 -0.28
C LYS A 141 10.56 4.78 -0.40
N SER A 142 10.64 5.91 0.31
CA SER A 142 9.55 6.89 0.39
C SER A 142 9.54 7.95 -0.72
N ASN A 143 10.54 7.95 -1.61
CA ASN A 143 10.70 8.99 -2.62
C ASN A 143 9.63 8.86 -3.73
N CYS A 144 9.30 9.99 -4.37
CA CYS A 144 8.25 10.09 -5.38
C CYS A 144 8.32 9.01 -6.49
N PRO A 145 9.50 8.67 -7.07
CA PRO A 145 9.58 7.68 -8.14
C PRO A 145 9.07 6.29 -7.76
N TYR A 146 9.09 5.94 -6.47
CA TYR A 146 8.61 4.63 -6.01
C TYR A 146 7.09 4.54 -5.82
N GLY A 147 6.34 5.61 -6.06
CA GLY A 147 4.87 5.61 -5.90
C GLY A 147 4.17 4.56 -6.77
N ALA A 148 4.38 4.56 -8.10
CA ALA A 148 3.77 3.58 -8.99
C ALA A 148 4.24 2.12 -8.74
N PRO A 149 5.55 1.83 -8.56
CA PRO A 149 6.01 0.49 -8.23
C PRO A 149 5.41 -0.04 -6.92
N HIS A 150 5.30 0.81 -5.89
CA HIS A 150 4.65 0.43 -4.63
C HIS A 150 3.17 0.14 -4.82
N PHE A 151 2.46 0.95 -5.60
CA PHE A 151 1.05 0.75 -5.87
C PHE A 151 0.79 -0.53 -6.67
N TRP A 152 1.62 -0.81 -7.68
CA TRP A 152 1.61 -2.08 -8.40
C TRP A 152 1.87 -3.26 -7.46
N LYS A 153 2.87 -3.15 -6.59
CA LYS A 153 3.21 -4.24 -5.67
C LYS A 153 2.09 -4.51 -4.66
N MET A 154 1.41 -3.47 -4.17
CA MET A 154 0.19 -3.62 -3.36
C MET A 154 -0.87 -4.44 -4.09
N ILE A 155 -1.14 -4.12 -5.36
CA ILE A 155 -2.09 -4.87 -6.20
C ILE A 155 -1.62 -6.32 -6.38
N SER A 156 -0.33 -6.52 -6.70
CA SER A 156 0.25 -7.85 -6.89
C SER A 156 0.15 -8.73 -5.64
N LEU A 157 0.43 -8.18 -4.46
CA LEU A 157 0.30 -8.90 -3.20
C LEU A 157 -1.17 -9.23 -2.90
N ALA A 158 -2.09 -8.31 -3.20
CA ALA A 158 -3.53 -8.52 -3.00
C ALA A 158 -4.11 -9.64 -3.90
N ARG A 159 -3.45 -10.03 -5.00
CA ARG A 159 -3.86 -11.17 -5.84
C ARG A 159 -3.94 -12.49 -5.08
N GLN A 160 -3.17 -12.63 -4.00
CA GLN A 160 -3.12 -13.82 -3.15
C GLN A 160 -4.34 -13.94 -2.21
N LEU A 161 -5.15 -12.87 -2.09
CA LEU A 161 -6.32 -12.88 -1.22
C LEU A 161 -7.51 -13.58 -1.89
N PRO A 162 -8.48 -14.11 -1.10
CA PRO A 162 -9.70 -14.71 -1.64
C PRO A 162 -10.50 -13.75 -2.53
N ASP A 163 -11.27 -14.29 -3.49
CA ASP A 163 -11.99 -13.48 -4.50
C ASP A 163 -12.98 -12.47 -3.89
N ASN A 164 -13.73 -12.86 -2.87
CA ASN A 164 -14.64 -11.95 -2.16
C ASN A 164 -13.90 -10.77 -1.51
N VAL A 165 -12.67 -10.99 -1.04
CA VAL A 165 -11.81 -9.94 -0.46
C VAL A 165 -11.23 -9.06 -1.57
N LYS A 166 -10.76 -9.67 -2.66
CA LYS A 166 -10.21 -8.95 -3.82
C LYS A 166 -11.24 -7.99 -4.40
N GLN A 167 -12.51 -8.37 -4.50
CA GLN A 167 -13.57 -7.47 -5.01
C GLN A 167 -13.65 -6.16 -4.22
N ILE A 168 -13.59 -6.24 -2.89
CA ILE A 168 -13.61 -5.06 -2.00
C ILE A 168 -12.35 -4.22 -2.22
N ILE A 169 -11.18 -4.86 -2.17
CA ILE A 169 -9.88 -4.18 -2.26
C ILE A 169 -9.64 -3.57 -3.65
N TYR A 170 -10.03 -4.25 -4.73
CA TYR A 170 -9.88 -3.75 -6.11
C TYR A 170 -10.76 -2.54 -6.37
N LYS A 171 -11.96 -2.49 -5.78
CA LYS A 171 -12.78 -1.27 -5.78
C LYS A 171 -12.06 -0.12 -5.09
N VAL A 172 -11.43 -0.36 -3.94
CA VAL A 172 -10.63 0.65 -3.22
C VAL A 172 -9.45 1.13 -4.07
N PHE A 173 -8.71 0.21 -4.70
CA PHE A 173 -7.61 0.58 -5.60
C PHE A 173 -8.09 1.40 -6.80
N SER A 174 -9.20 1.01 -7.43
CA SER A 174 -9.78 1.74 -8.56
C SER A 174 -10.16 3.17 -8.18
N ASN A 175 -10.76 3.35 -7.01
CA ASN A 175 -11.17 4.66 -6.49
C ASN A 175 -9.98 5.53 -6.04
N ASN A 176 -8.80 4.93 -5.88
CA ASN A 176 -7.59 5.59 -5.39
C ASN A 176 -6.38 5.40 -6.32
N ALA A 177 -6.64 5.22 -7.62
CA ALA A 177 -5.66 4.93 -8.66
C ALA A 177 -4.73 6.11 -9.02
N TYR A 178 -4.51 7.06 -8.10
CA TYR A 178 -3.70 8.26 -8.32
C TYR A 178 -2.25 7.93 -8.72
N PHE A 179 -1.67 6.88 -8.12
CA PHE A 179 -0.32 6.42 -8.43
C PHE A 179 -0.20 5.68 -9.77
N ALA A 180 -1.33 5.28 -10.36
CA ALA A 180 -1.39 4.73 -11.72
C ALA A 180 -1.71 5.79 -12.79
N HIS A 181 -1.95 7.04 -12.39
CA HIS A 181 -2.24 8.11 -13.34
C HIS A 181 -1.08 8.28 -14.34
N PRO A 182 -1.33 8.50 -15.64
CA PRO A 182 -0.28 8.59 -16.66
C PRO A 182 0.84 9.57 -16.29
N GLU A 183 0.50 10.72 -15.70
CA GLU A 183 1.53 11.69 -15.27
C GLU A 183 2.44 11.14 -14.17
N HIS A 184 1.90 10.36 -13.23
CA HIS A 184 2.70 9.76 -12.15
C HIS A 184 3.54 8.59 -12.69
N LEU A 185 2.96 7.75 -13.55
CA LEU A 185 3.70 6.68 -14.22
C LEU A 185 4.90 7.25 -15.00
N LEU A 186 4.70 8.31 -15.78
CA LEU A 186 5.80 8.95 -16.52
C LEU A 186 6.90 9.49 -15.61
N LEU A 187 6.55 10.04 -14.44
CA LEU A 187 7.53 10.51 -13.46
C LEU A 187 8.34 9.36 -12.87
N THR A 188 7.69 8.25 -12.53
CA THR A 188 8.40 7.03 -12.12
C THR A 188 9.32 6.53 -13.24
N MET A 189 8.79 6.42 -14.47
CA MET A 189 9.51 5.86 -15.60
C MET A 189 10.77 6.67 -15.97
N LEU A 190 10.79 7.99 -15.74
CA LEU A 190 11.99 8.82 -15.93
C LEU A 190 13.16 8.42 -15.02
N HIS A 191 12.88 7.80 -13.88
CA HIS A 191 13.88 7.36 -12.91
C HIS A 191 14.02 5.82 -12.88
N ASP A 192 13.42 5.11 -13.84
CA ASP A 192 13.54 3.65 -13.91
C ASP A 192 14.98 3.25 -14.24
N SER A 193 15.50 2.20 -13.62
CA SER A 193 16.84 1.69 -13.92
C SER A 193 16.97 1.16 -15.36
N ARG A 194 15.86 0.72 -15.95
CA ARG A 194 15.80 0.18 -17.31
C ARG A 194 15.76 1.32 -18.33
N LYS A 195 16.84 1.45 -19.10
CA LYS A 195 17.02 2.50 -20.12
C LYS A 195 15.84 2.63 -21.10
N HIS A 196 15.35 1.51 -21.62
CA HIS A 196 14.24 1.52 -22.60
C HIS A 196 12.94 2.10 -22.02
N ILE A 197 12.72 2.02 -20.70
CA ILE A 197 11.57 2.62 -20.01
C ILE A 197 11.75 4.13 -19.88
N ARG A 198 12.96 4.59 -19.52
CA ARG A 198 13.29 6.03 -19.50
C ARG A 198 13.07 6.65 -20.88
N GLU A 199 13.57 5.99 -21.93
CA GLU A 199 13.39 6.43 -23.32
C GLU A 199 11.92 6.48 -23.74
N LEU A 200 11.11 5.51 -23.33
CA LEU A 200 9.66 5.52 -23.57
C LEU A 200 8.99 6.69 -22.84
N ALA A 201 9.38 6.97 -21.59
CA ALA A 201 8.84 8.08 -20.81
C ALA A 201 9.12 9.43 -21.49
N VAL A 202 10.37 9.67 -21.88
CA VAL A 202 10.77 10.90 -22.57
C VAL A 202 10.01 11.08 -23.87
N ARG A 203 9.90 10.03 -24.70
CA ARG A 203 9.10 10.08 -25.94
C ARG A 203 7.65 10.48 -25.68
N ARG A 204 7.00 9.87 -24.68
CA ARG A 204 5.61 10.20 -24.31
C ARG A 204 5.47 11.63 -23.78
N ILE A 205 6.41 12.11 -22.99
CA ILE A 205 6.41 13.48 -22.44
C ILE A 205 6.56 14.52 -23.57
N LEU A 206 7.53 14.32 -24.48
CA LEU A 206 7.75 15.23 -25.61
C LEU A 206 6.51 15.27 -26.51
N ALA A 207 5.93 14.12 -26.85
CA ALA A 207 4.69 14.06 -27.63
C ALA A 207 3.52 14.80 -26.93
N ALA A 208 3.43 14.73 -25.59
CA ALA A 208 2.43 15.46 -24.82
C ALA A 208 2.68 16.97 -24.79
N ARG A 209 3.95 17.42 -24.82
CA ARG A 209 4.32 18.85 -24.94
C ARG A 209 3.87 19.41 -26.29
N ASP A 210 4.14 18.69 -27.37
CA ASP A 210 3.80 19.08 -28.74
C ASP A 210 2.28 19.13 -28.98
N LYS A 211 1.51 18.25 -28.33
CA LYS A 211 0.04 18.31 -28.38
C LYS A 211 -0.52 19.53 -27.65
N LYS A 212 0.09 19.93 -26.53
CA LYS A 212 -0.36 21.10 -25.74
C LYS A 212 -0.08 22.42 -26.47
N THR A 213 1.06 22.54 -27.16
CA THR A 213 1.37 23.75 -27.96
C THR A 213 0.40 23.93 -29.12
N LYS A 214 -0.21 22.85 -29.63
CA LYS A 214 -1.23 22.89 -30.69
C LYS A 214 -2.66 23.17 -30.17
N ASN A 215 -2.97 22.78 -28.94
CA ASN A 215 -4.29 22.96 -28.33
C ASN A 215 -4.19 23.91 -27.12
N SER A 216 -4.09 25.21 -27.37
CA SER A 216 -3.94 26.25 -26.34
C SER A 216 -5.28 26.55 -25.65
N GLY A 217 -5.46 26.09 -24.40
CA GLY A 217 -6.48 26.65 -23.49
C GLY A 217 -7.37 25.66 -22.74
N GLY A 218 -7.30 24.35 -23.01
CA GLY A 218 -8.15 23.37 -22.32
C GLY A 218 -7.77 23.15 -20.85
N LEU A 219 -8.78 23.13 -19.96
CA LEU A 219 -8.65 22.66 -18.58
C LEU A 219 -8.12 21.21 -18.55
N ARG A 220 -7.19 20.92 -17.63
CA ARG A 220 -6.75 19.54 -17.39
C ARG A 220 -7.78 18.82 -16.53
N PHE A 221 -8.40 17.80 -17.08
CA PHE A 221 -9.28 16.92 -16.30
C PHE A 221 -8.46 15.77 -15.70
N PHE A 222 -8.42 15.70 -14.38
CA PHE A 222 -7.80 14.59 -13.67
C PHE A 222 -8.79 13.43 -13.59
N LYS A 223 -8.68 12.47 -14.52
CA LYS A 223 -9.50 11.27 -14.57
C LYS A 223 -8.70 10.07 -14.07
N LEU A 224 -9.24 9.33 -13.10
CA LEU A 224 -8.61 8.09 -12.65
C LEU A 224 -8.58 7.06 -13.79
N PRO A 225 -7.44 6.40 -14.02
CA PRO A 225 -7.34 5.40 -15.07
C PRO A 225 -8.06 4.11 -14.66
N LYS A 226 -8.51 3.35 -15.66
CA LYS A 226 -8.95 1.97 -15.44
C LYS A 226 -7.71 1.11 -15.18
N LEU A 227 -7.67 0.46 -14.02
CA LEU A 227 -6.54 -0.38 -13.62
C LEU A 227 -6.57 -1.74 -14.32
N ASN A 228 -5.39 -2.20 -14.71
CA ASN A 228 -5.11 -3.58 -15.07
C ASN A 228 -4.64 -4.34 -13.81
N PHE A 229 -5.54 -5.09 -13.19
CA PHE A 229 -5.21 -5.86 -11.98
C PHE A 229 -4.27 -7.04 -12.24
N GLU A 230 -4.08 -7.45 -13.49
CA GLU A 230 -3.19 -8.53 -13.91
C GLU A 230 -1.83 -8.04 -14.44
N ALA A 231 -1.55 -6.73 -14.32
CA ALA A 231 -0.30 -6.14 -14.79
C ALA A 231 0.95 -6.85 -14.23
N ALA A 232 1.86 -7.28 -15.11
CA ALA A 232 3.11 -7.92 -14.72
C ALA A 232 4.14 -6.91 -14.21
N ASP A 233 4.01 -5.64 -14.59
CA ASP A 233 4.87 -4.53 -14.19
C ASP A 233 4.03 -3.28 -13.91
N TYR A 234 4.58 -2.31 -13.18
CA TYR A 234 3.90 -1.05 -12.89
C TYR A 234 3.63 -0.23 -14.16
N ILE A 235 4.45 -0.40 -15.21
CA ILE A 235 4.23 0.28 -16.50
C ILE A 235 2.96 -0.20 -17.21
N ASP A 236 2.47 -1.39 -16.87
CA ASP A 236 1.30 -2.03 -17.48
C ASP A 236 0.02 -1.87 -16.63
N LEU A 237 0.08 -1.05 -15.57
CA LEU A 237 -1.06 -0.77 -14.69
C LEU A 237 -2.26 -0.15 -15.41
N ILE A 238 -2.04 0.47 -16.57
CA ILE A 238 -3.07 1.15 -17.34
C ILE A 238 -2.94 0.81 -18.82
N ASP A 239 -4.06 0.92 -19.53
CA ASP A 239 -4.05 0.95 -20.98
C ASP A 239 -3.68 2.35 -21.48
N TRP A 240 -2.43 2.49 -21.93
CA TRP A 240 -1.89 3.75 -22.47
C TRP A 240 -2.59 4.25 -23.73
N SER A 241 -3.28 3.38 -24.48
CA SER A 241 -4.03 3.78 -25.68
C SER A 241 -5.34 4.48 -25.33
N ASN A 242 -5.95 4.09 -24.21
CA ASN A 242 -7.23 4.58 -23.72
C ASN A 242 -7.09 5.70 -22.66
N CYS A 243 -5.87 6.12 -22.34
CA CYS A 243 -5.60 7.19 -21.39
C CYS A 243 -5.11 8.47 -22.07
N VAL A 244 -5.65 9.61 -21.65
CA VAL A 244 -5.14 10.91 -22.07
C VAL A 244 -3.82 11.18 -21.36
N VAL A 245 -2.74 11.29 -22.13
CA VAL A 245 -1.41 11.61 -21.60
C VAL A 245 -1.17 13.11 -21.68
N THR A 246 -1.04 13.75 -20.52
CA THR A 246 -0.68 15.16 -20.37
C THR A 246 0.75 15.32 -19.89
N LYS A 247 1.35 16.50 -20.14
CA LYS A 247 2.69 16.83 -19.64
C LYS A 247 2.69 16.85 -18.10
N PRO A 248 3.48 15.99 -17.41
CA PRO A 248 3.55 15.98 -15.95
C PRO A 248 3.97 17.36 -15.42
N PRO A 249 3.24 17.95 -14.44
CA PRO A 249 3.56 19.25 -13.86
C PRO A 249 5.01 19.35 -13.35
N LEU A 250 5.52 18.29 -12.72
CA LEU A 250 6.89 18.26 -12.17
C LEU A 250 7.98 18.29 -13.24
N THR A 251 7.64 18.03 -14.51
CA THR A 251 8.59 18.16 -15.62
C THR A 251 8.52 19.53 -16.29
N MET A 252 7.66 20.46 -15.83
CA MET A 252 7.34 21.68 -16.58
C MET A 252 8.54 22.56 -16.88
N HIS A 253 9.44 22.70 -15.90
CA HIS A 253 10.62 23.56 -15.98
C HIS A 253 11.85 22.87 -16.60
N ILE A 254 11.79 21.56 -16.85
CA ILE A 254 12.88 20.81 -17.46
C ILE A 254 12.82 21.02 -18.97
N LYS A 255 13.92 21.45 -19.60
CA LYS A 255 14.00 21.66 -21.05
C LYS A 255 13.99 20.31 -21.78
N ASP A 256 13.58 20.32 -23.05
CA ASP A 256 13.53 19.09 -23.85
C ASP A 256 14.92 18.46 -24.07
N LYS A 257 15.98 19.28 -24.10
CA LYS A 257 17.36 18.81 -24.17
C LYS A 257 17.72 18.02 -22.90
N ASP A 258 17.50 18.62 -21.75
CA ASP A 258 17.81 18.02 -20.44
C ASP A 258 17.01 16.73 -20.22
N LEU A 259 15.72 16.69 -20.62
CA LEU A 259 14.92 15.46 -20.58
C LEU A 259 15.53 14.33 -21.42
N LYS A 260 16.10 14.64 -22.59
CA LYS A 260 16.75 13.63 -23.44
C LYS A 260 18.08 13.16 -22.84
N GLU A 261 18.75 13.99 -22.06
CA GLU A 261 19.99 13.63 -21.35
C GLU A 261 19.71 12.69 -20.16
N MET A 262 18.55 12.81 -19.50
CA MET A 262 18.11 11.87 -18.45
C MET A 262 18.02 10.40 -18.92
N CYS A 263 17.90 10.15 -20.23
CA CYS A 263 17.96 8.78 -20.78
C CYS A 263 19.38 8.20 -20.81
N LYS A 264 20.42 9.04 -20.72
CA LYS A 264 21.82 8.67 -20.89
C LYS A 264 22.55 8.50 -19.56
N GLU A 265 22.04 9.10 -18.50
CA GLU A 265 22.63 9.01 -17.16
C GLU A 265 22.34 7.64 -16.53
N GLU A 266 23.41 7.03 -16.00
CA GLU A 266 23.41 5.99 -14.95
C GLU A 266 23.85 6.62 -13.63
#